data_AF-A0A2V8J420-F1
#
_entry.id   AF-A0A2V8J420-F1
#
_cell.length_a   1.000
_cell.length_b   1.000
_cell.length_c   1.000
_cell.angle_alpha   90.00
_cell.angle_beta   90.00
_cell.angle_gamma   90.00
#
_symmetry.space_group_name_H-M   'P 1'
#
loop_
_entity.id
_entity.type
_entity.pdbx_description
1 polymer ?
#
loop_
_entity_poly.entity_id
_entity_poly.type
_entity_poly.pdbx_seq_one_letter_code
_entity_poly.pdbx_strand_id
1 'polypeptide(L)'
;MFRKLIESSEIDVDGHVYVAHYFEQKTARGTRRYSCEVVLDAGDRIILDDDSMMSLEAKVARLAPATVYSRALAGRRSEAA
;
A
#
# COMPACT_ATOMS: atom_id res chain seq x y z
N MET A 1 8.06 -0.82 18.76
CA MET A 1 7.20 -1.89 18.20
C MET A 1 7.64 -2.12 16.77
N PHE A 2 8.04 -3.32 16.40
CA PHE A 2 8.73 -3.60 15.13
C PHE A 2 7.74 -4.13 14.08
N ARG A 3 7.78 -3.58 12.85
CA ARG A 3 7.08 -4.13 11.69
C ARG A 3 8.05 -5.01 10.92
N LYS A 4 7.69 -6.27 10.70
CA LYS A 4 8.48 -7.22 9.94
C LYS A 4 7.99 -7.21 8.49
N LEU A 5 8.87 -6.90 7.53
CA LEU A 5 8.57 -7.11 6.11
C LEU A 5 8.36 -8.61 5.86
N ILE A 6 7.24 -8.95 5.26
CA ILE A 6 6.86 -10.32 4.92
C ILE A 6 7.13 -10.57 3.44
N GLU A 7 6.66 -9.65 2.60
CA GLU A 7 6.61 -9.81 1.15
C GLU A 7 6.62 -8.46 0.45
N SER A 8 7.09 -8.44 -0.79
CA SER A 8 6.91 -7.34 -1.73
C SER A 8 6.22 -7.85 -2.99
N SER A 9 5.28 -7.08 -3.50
CA SER A 9 4.63 -7.35 -4.80
C SER A 9 4.66 -6.11 -5.68
N GLU A 10 4.36 -6.32 -6.96
CA GLU A 10 4.22 -5.24 -7.94
C GLU A 10 2.74 -5.05 -8.28
N ILE A 11 2.34 -3.80 -8.50
CA ILE A 11 1.01 -3.41 -8.93
C ILE A 11 1.17 -2.60 -10.22
N ASP A 12 0.66 -3.12 -11.32
CA ASP A 12 0.57 -2.38 -12.57
C ASP A 12 -0.69 -1.50 -12.58
N VAL A 13 -0.50 -0.21 -12.82
CA VAL A 13 -1.58 0.76 -13.02
C VAL A 13 -1.21 1.66 -14.19
N ASP A 14 -1.97 1.54 -15.28
CA ASP A 14 -1.82 2.39 -16.48
C ASP A 14 -0.37 2.37 -17.03
N GLY A 15 0.24 1.19 -17.08
CA GLY A 15 1.60 0.97 -17.57
C GLY A 15 2.71 1.44 -16.62
N HIS A 16 2.36 1.86 -15.41
CA HIS A 16 3.31 2.19 -14.35
C HIS A 16 3.28 1.10 -13.28
N VAL A 17 4.47 0.65 -12.88
CA VAL A 17 4.64 -0.37 -11.85
C VAL A 17 4.93 0.28 -10.51
N TYR A 18 4.10 -0.05 -9.52
CA TYR A 18 4.23 0.41 -8.14
C TYR A 18 4.58 -0.77 -7.23
N VAL A 19 5.50 -0.55 -6.30
CA VAL A 19 5.90 -1.58 -5.33
C VAL A 19 5.00 -1.52 -4.11
N ALA A 20 4.45 -2.67 -3.73
CA ALA A 20 3.67 -2.86 -2.52
C ALA A 20 4.47 -3.71 -1.51
N HIS A 21 4.71 -3.16 -0.33
CA HIS A 21 5.41 -3.85 0.77
C HIS A 21 4.42 -4.28 1.84
N TYR A 22 4.41 -5.57 2.18
CA TYR A 22 3.54 -6.14 3.20
C TYR A 22 4.31 -6.38 4.49
N PHE A 23 3.72 -5.95 5.61
CA PHE A 23 4.33 -6.05 6.92
C PHE A 23 3.43 -6.77 7.91
N GLU A 24 4.04 -7.54 8.81
CA GLU A 24 3.40 -8.08 10.02
C GLU A 24 3.85 -7.26 11.23
N GLN A 25 2.90 -6.94 12.12
CA GLN A 25 3.17 -6.41 13.44
C GLN A 25 2.40 -7.19 14.51
N LYS A 26 3.07 -7.53 15.61
CA LYS A 26 2.41 -8.05 16.81
C LYS A 26 2.05 -6.90 17.75
N THR A 27 0.79 -6.81 18.13
CA THR A 27 0.28 -5.88 19.15
C THR A 27 0.82 -6.22 20.54
N ALA A 28 0.75 -5.29 21.50
CA ALA A 28 1.14 -5.54 22.89
C ALA A 28 0.31 -6.65 23.55
N ARG A 29 -0.91 -6.88 23.03
CA ARG A 29 -1.82 -7.96 23.46
C ARG A 29 -1.61 -9.28 22.70
N GLY A 30 -0.59 -9.36 21.84
CA GLY A 30 -0.25 -10.58 21.08
C GLY A 30 -1.01 -10.77 19.76
N THR A 31 -2.04 -9.97 19.47
CA THR A 31 -2.77 -10.00 18.19
C THR A 31 -1.85 -9.58 17.03
N ARG A 32 -1.95 -10.26 15.89
CA ARG A 32 -1.24 -9.86 14.66
C ARG A 32 -2.05 -8.80 13.90
N ARG A 33 -1.34 -7.85 13.30
CA ARG A 33 -1.86 -6.84 12.39
C ARG A 33 -1.01 -6.86 11.13
N TYR A 34 -1.66 -6.67 10.00
CA TYR A 34 -1.02 -6.66 8.69
C TYR A 34 -1.20 -5.29 8.08
N SER A 35 -0.17 -4.80 7.40
CA SER A 35 -0.22 -3.53 6.70
C SER A 35 0.47 -3.64 5.35
N CYS A 36 -0.08 -3.00 4.33
CA CYS A 36 0.52 -2.87 3.01
C CYS A 36 0.87 -1.39 2.76
N GLU A 37 2.08 -1.14 2.30
CA GLU A 37 2.53 0.18 1.86
C GLU A 37 2.79 0.14 0.35
N VAL A 38 1.93 0.80 -0.44
CA VAL A 38 2.16 1.03 -1.87
C VAL A 38 2.97 2.32 -2.03
N VAL A 39 4.18 2.20 -2.57
CA VAL A 39 5.12 3.31 -2.73
C VAL A 39 4.85 4.01 -4.06
N LEU A 40 4.48 5.28 -4.01
CA LEU A 40 4.22 6.10 -5.20
C LEU A 40 5.46 6.91 -5.58
N ASP A 41 6.11 7.51 -4.57
CA ASP A 41 7.39 8.22 -4.69
C ASP A 41 8.17 8.16 -3.35
N ALA A 42 9.25 8.93 -3.24
CA ALA A 42 10.11 8.94 -2.05
C ALA A 42 9.41 9.42 -0.76
N GLY A 43 8.35 10.23 -0.87
CA GLY A 43 7.59 10.79 0.25
C GLY A 43 6.11 10.40 0.28
N ASP A 44 5.58 9.79 -0.79
CA ASP A 44 4.17 9.48 -0.96
C ASP A 44 3.91 7.97 -0.96
N ARG A 45 3.00 7.56 -0.09
CA ARG A 45 2.64 6.16 0.16
C ARG A 45 1.14 6.05 0.40
N ILE A 46 0.55 4.98 -0.13
CA ILE A 46 -0.78 4.53 0.27
C ILE A 46 -0.59 3.43 1.30
N ILE A 47 -1.20 3.58 2.47
CA ILE A 47 -1.12 2.62 3.57
C ILE A 47 -2.49 1.98 3.76
N LEU A 48 -2.53 0.64 3.74
CA LEU A 48 -3.73 -0.15 3.97
C LEU A 48 -3.46 -1.11 5.12
N ASP A 49 -4.38 -1.18 6.08
CA ASP A 49 -4.26 -2.09 7.22
C ASP A 49 -5.37 -3.15 7.21
N ASP A 50 -5.06 -4.31 7.79
CA ASP A 50 -6.01 -5.39 8.02
C ASP A 50 -5.61 -6.29 9.21
N ASP A 51 -6.51 -7.18 9.61
CA ASP A 51 -6.27 -8.19 10.65
C ASP A 51 -5.74 -9.52 10.11
N SER A 52 -5.81 -9.74 8.80
CA SER A 52 -5.27 -10.93 8.12
C SER A 52 -4.56 -10.56 6.81
N MET A 53 -3.57 -11.37 6.42
CA MET A 53 -2.85 -11.19 5.15
C MET A 53 -3.77 -11.35 3.94
N MET A 54 -4.62 -12.39 3.94
CA MET A 54 -5.54 -12.68 2.83
C MET A 54 -6.56 -11.55 2.59
N SER A 55 -7.14 -10.99 3.65
CA SER A 55 -8.06 -9.86 3.50
C SER A 55 -7.35 -8.58 3.06
N LEU A 56 -6.11 -8.37 3.52
CA LEU A 56 -5.27 -7.26 3.10
C LEU A 56 -4.95 -7.35 1.60
N GLU A 57 -4.50 -8.49 1.10
CA GLU A 57 -4.21 -8.71 -0.33
C GLU A 57 -5.45 -8.44 -1.20
N ALA A 58 -6.61 -9.00 -0.81
CA ALA A 58 -7.86 -8.75 -1.51
C ALA A 58 -8.25 -7.26 -1.50
N LYS A 59 -8.01 -6.56 -0.38
CA LYS A 59 -8.23 -5.12 -0.26
C LYS A 59 -7.28 -4.32 -1.15
N VAL A 60 -6.00 -4.68 -1.18
CA VAL A 60 -4.98 -4.06 -2.04
C VAL A 60 -5.34 -4.23 -3.51
N ALA A 61 -5.62 -5.46 -3.95
CA ALA A 61 -6.01 -5.75 -5.33
C ALA A 61 -7.23 -4.94 -5.79
N ARG A 62 -8.19 -4.71 -4.88
CA ARG A 62 -9.42 -3.96 -5.18
C ARG A 62 -9.24 -2.43 -5.14
N LEU A 63 -8.49 -1.91 -4.16
CA LEU A 63 -8.45 -0.47 -3.87
C LEU A 63 -7.20 0.24 -4.41
N ALA A 64 -6.06 -0.46 -4.46
CA ALA A 64 -4.80 0.18 -4.83
C ALA A 64 -4.84 0.78 -6.25
N PRO A 65 -5.35 0.10 -7.30
CA PRO A 65 -5.35 0.68 -8.65
C PRO A 65 -6.11 2.01 -8.74
N ALA A 66 -7.33 2.05 -8.21
CA ALA A 66 -8.15 3.27 -8.22
C ALA A 66 -7.54 4.39 -7.37
N THR A 67 -6.93 4.05 -6.23
CA THR A 67 -6.32 5.03 -5.33
C THR A 67 -5.04 5.62 -5.94
N VAL A 68 -4.19 4.78 -6.53
CA VAL A 68 -3.01 5.20 -7.30
C VAL A 68 -3.40 6.15 -8.41
N TYR A 69 -4.41 5.79 -9.22
CA TYR A 69 -4.88 6.63 -10.31
C TYR A 69 -5.38 7.99 -9.83
N SER A 70 -6.16 8.01 -8.74
CA SER A 70 -6.62 9.25 -8.12
C SER A 70 -5.48 10.13 -7.62
N ARG A 71 -4.43 9.53 -7.03
CA ARG A 71 -3.25 10.27 -6.56
C ARG A 71 -2.43 10.83 -7.72
N ALA A 72 -2.21 10.04 -8.77
CA ALA A 72 -1.54 10.50 -9.98
C ALA A 72 -2.28 11.68 -10.65
N LEU A 73 -3.61 11.64 -10.69
CA LEU A 73 -4.43 12.76 -11.16
C LEU A 73 -4.26 14.02 -10.29
N ALA A 74 -4.21 13.85 -8.97
CA ALA A 74 -4.03 14.97 -8.04
C ALA A 74 -2.63 15.58 -8.16
N GLY A 75 -1.59 14.77 -8.29
CA GLY A 75 -0.20 15.23 -8.47
C GLY A 75 -0.01 16.05 -9.75
N ARG A 76 -0.58 15.60 -10.88
CA ARG A 76 -0.55 16.34 -12.14
C ARG A 76 -1.20 17.73 -12.07
N ARG A 77 -2.19 17.94 -11.20
CA ARG A 77 -2.78 19.28 -11.01
C ARG A 77 -1.83 20.24 -10.32
N SER A 78 -0.89 19.74 -9.52
CA SER A 78 0.10 20.57 -8.81
C SER A 78 1.23 21.06 -9.71
N GLU A 79 1.55 20.35 -10.80
CA GLU A 79 2.57 20.77 -11.78
C GLU A 79 2.05 21.80 -12.79
N ALA A 80 0.73 21.90 -12.97
CA ALA A 80 0.09 22.81 -13.92
C ALA A 80 -0.32 24.16 -13.32
N ALA A 81 0.01 24.43 -12.05
CA ALA A 81 -0.32 25.65 -11.29
C ALA A 81 0.95 26.45 -10.96
#